data_AF-A0A1S2HJZ2-F1
#
_entry.id   AF-A0A1S2HJZ2-F1
#
_cell.length_a   1.000
_cell.length_b   1.000
_cell.length_c   1.000
_cell.angle_alpha   90.00
_cell.angle_beta   90.00
_cell.angle_gamma   90.00
#
_symmetry.space_group_name_H-M   'P 1'
#
loop_
_entity.id
_entity.type
_entity.pdbx_description
1 polymer ?
#
loop_
_entity_poly.entity_id
_entity_poly.type
_entity_poly.pdbx_seq_one_letter_code
_entity_poly.pdbx_strand_id
1 'polypeptide(L)'
;MIALVVVGAVLLVSIVVIVIEARVMRKPQAERSEREQRFLRADRAVARGYQTYGRTVAPWVAVGGAVLGLLVTIPFWLEGQVGPALGLTVLFVVLGGGMLLFWATVLRHRGPGSAWRQREDERTAEADAAGRPRWFVSVKAGWWLSGAMTAFGLVFLVTPMATGGEVPVAGIIVTAVGLLFLVLTVVQQRAEARR
;
A
#
# COMPACT_ATOMS: atom_id res chain seq x y z
N MET A 1 18.60 12.72 -8.60
CA MET A 1 18.76 11.83 -9.77
C MET A 1 18.73 10.34 -9.40
N ILE A 2 19.58 9.86 -8.48
CA ILE A 2 19.64 8.44 -8.08
C ILE A 2 18.29 7.91 -7.55
N ALA A 3 17.62 8.66 -6.67
CA ALA A 3 16.31 8.27 -6.14
C ALA A 3 15.24 8.10 -7.24
N LEU A 4 15.26 8.94 -8.28
CA LEU A 4 14.35 8.83 -9.43
C LEU A 4 14.62 7.57 -10.26
N VAL A 5 15.88 7.25 -10.49
CA VAL A 5 16.29 6.03 -11.21
C VAL A 5 15.84 4.78 -10.43
N VAL A 6 16.04 4.77 -9.11
CA VAL A 6 15.60 3.67 -8.24
C VAL A 6 14.08 3.52 -8.26
N VAL A 7 13.33 4.62 -8.09
CA VAL A 7 11.86 4.59 -8.13
C VAL A 7 11.35 4.14 -9.50
N GLY A 8 11.92 4.68 -10.58
CA GLY A 8 11.56 4.28 -11.95
C GLY A 8 11.82 2.79 -12.20
N ALA A 9 12.97 2.28 -11.76
CA ALA A 9 13.29 0.86 -11.86
C ALA A 9 12.32 -0.01 -11.05
N VAL A 10 11.99 0.38 -9.81
CA VAL A 10 11.02 -0.33 -8.96
C VAL A 10 9.63 -0.35 -9.58
N LEU A 11 9.16 0.78 -10.12
CA LEU A 11 7.87 0.85 -10.82
C LEU A 11 7.86 -0.05 -12.05
N LEU A 12 8.92 -0.01 -12.87
CA LEU A 12 9.03 -0.83 -14.07
C LEU A 12 8.99 -2.33 -13.72
N VAL A 13 9.79 -2.75 -12.73
CA VAL A 13 9.81 -4.14 -12.24
C VAL A 13 8.44 -4.54 -11.71
N SER A 14 7.77 -3.67 -10.95
CA SER A 14 6.42 -3.93 -10.43
C SER A 14 5.42 -4.15 -11.55
N ILE A 15 5.44 -3.31 -12.59
CA ILE A 15 4.57 -3.47 -13.78
C ILE A 15 4.84 -4.82 -14.46
N VAL A 16 6.10 -5.19 -14.66
CA VAL A 16 6.46 -6.48 -15.28
C VAL A 16 5.93 -7.64 -14.45
N VAL A 17 6.12 -7.61 -13.13
CA VAL A 17 5.61 -8.65 -12.22
C VAL A 17 4.09 -8.76 -12.29
N ILE A 18 3.38 -7.62 -12.25
CA ILE A 18 1.91 -7.56 -12.36
C ILE A 18 1.43 -8.16 -13.69
N VAL A 19 2.09 -7.83 -14.80
CA VAL A 19 1.71 -8.33 -16.12
C VAL A 19 1.92 -9.84 -16.21
N ILE A 20 3.04 -10.34 -15.68
CA ILE A 20 3.33 -11.78 -15.62
C ILE A 20 2.28 -12.47 -14.75
N GLU A 21 1.99 -11.96 -13.55
CA GLU A 21 0.99 -12.51 -12.65
C GLU A 21 -0.39 -12.55 -13.31
N ALA A 22 -0.83 -11.45 -13.93
CA ALA A 22 -2.10 -11.39 -14.66
C ALA A 22 -2.18 -12.44 -15.78
N ARG A 23 -1.08 -12.68 -16.50
CA ARG A 23 -1.01 -13.67 -17.57
C ARG A 23 -1.08 -15.10 -17.02
N VAL A 24 -0.38 -15.39 -15.93
CA VAL A 24 -0.39 -16.71 -15.27
C VAL A 24 -1.76 -17.01 -14.66
N MET A 25 -2.37 -16.02 -14.01
CA MET A 25 -3.66 -16.18 -13.34
C MET A 25 -4.79 -16.47 -14.33
N ARG A 26 -4.74 -15.97 -15.57
CA ARG A 26 -5.73 -16.29 -16.61
C ARG A 26 -5.77 -17.77 -17.00
N LYS A 27 -4.73 -18.55 -16.71
CA LYS A 27 -4.69 -19.99 -17.02
C LYS A 27 -5.37 -20.81 -15.91
N PRO A 28 -6.19 -21.81 -16.26
CA PRO A 28 -6.67 -22.82 -15.32
C PRO A 28 -5.48 -23.52 -14.63
N GLN A 29 -5.65 -23.95 -13.38
CA GLN A 29 -4.57 -24.57 -12.61
C GLN A 29 -3.97 -25.80 -13.31
N ALA A 30 -4.78 -26.59 -14.00
CA ALA A 30 -4.36 -27.77 -14.75
C ALA A 30 -3.43 -27.47 -15.94
N GLU A 31 -3.47 -26.24 -16.48
CA GLU A 31 -2.69 -25.81 -17.65
C GLU A 31 -1.41 -25.04 -17.28
N ARG A 32 -1.15 -24.86 -15.98
CA ARG A 32 0.02 -24.09 -15.51
C ARG A 32 1.28 -24.94 -15.54
N SER A 33 2.31 -24.42 -16.21
CA SER A 33 3.64 -25.03 -16.22
C SER A 33 4.27 -25.04 -14.83
N GLU A 34 5.24 -25.93 -14.63
CA GLU A 34 5.96 -26.05 -13.35
C GLU A 34 6.63 -24.72 -12.92
N ARG A 35 7.14 -23.94 -13.89
CA ARG A 35 7.72 -22.61 -13.64
C ARG A 35 6.68 -21.61 -13.15
N GLU A 36 5.48 -21.61 -13.72
CA GLU A 36 4.38 -20.74 -13.29
C GLU A 36 3.87 -21.12 -11.90
N GLN A 37 3.85 -22.42 -11.57
CA GLN A 37 3.53 -22.88 -10.23
C GLN A 37 4.61 -22.45 -9.22
N ARG A 38 5.90 -22.52 -9.57
CA ARG A 38 7.00 -22.01 -8.74
C ARG A 38 6.89 -20.50 -8.50
N PHE A 39 6.56 -19.73 -9.54
CA PHE A 39 6.31 -18.29 -9.43
C PHE A 39 5.18 -17.99 -8.43
N LEU A 40 4.03 -18.67 -8.53
CA LEU A 40 2.91 -18.45 -7.61
C LEU A 40 3.25 -18.85 -6.16
N ARG A 41 4.08 -19.87 -5.95
CA ARG A 41 4.57 -20.23 -4.61
C ARG A 41 5.47 -19.12 -4.04
N ALA A 42 6.36 -18.56 -4.85
CA ALA A 42 7.21 -17.45 -4.46
C ALA A 42 6.38 -16.20 -4.14
N ASP A 43 5.38 -15.89 -4.96
CA ASP A 43 4.46 -14.77 -4.74
C ASP A 43 3.68 -14.92 -3.41
N ARG A 44 3.16 -16.12 -3.12
CA ARG A 44 2.53 -16.41 -1.81
C ARG A 44 3.51 -16.25 -0.63
N ALA A 45 4.78 -16.58 -0.83
CA ALA A 45 5.80 -16.39 0.21
C ALA A 45 6.07 -14.90 0.44
N VAL A 46 6.14 -14.10 -0.63
CA VAL A 46 6.27 -12.63 -0.57
C VAL A 46 5.04 -12.02 0.11
N ALA A 47 3.82 -12.44 -0.24
CA ALA A 47 2.59 -11.98 0.40
C ALA A 47 2.59 -12.27 1.91
N ARG A 48 3.03 -13.48 2.32
CA ARG A 48 3.20 -13.83 3.74
C ARG A 48 4.27 -12.98 4.44
N GLY A 49 5.36 -12.67 3.72
CA GLY A 49 6.39 -11.72 4.15
C GLY A 49 5.80 -10.34 4.41
N TYR A 50 5.01 -9.82 3.46
CA TYR A 50 4.31 -8.53 3.56
C TYR A 50 3.30 -8.49 4.70
N GLN A 51 2.53 -9.55 4.93
CA GLN A 51 1.64 -9.65 6.09
C GLN A 51 2.42 -9.61 7.40
N THR A 52 3.57 -10.28 7.44
CA THR A 52 4.45 -10.29 8.62
C THR A 52 5.05 -8.90 8.85
N TYR A 53 5.53 -8.24 7.79
CA TYR A 53 5.97 -6.85 7.85
C TYR A 53 4.86 -5.91 8.32
N GLY A 54 3.66 -6.02 7.74
CA GLY A 54 2.50 -5.20 8.08
C GLY A 54 2.04 -5.37 9.53
N ARG A 55 2.29 -6.55 10.12
CA ARG A 55 2.01 -6.83 11.52
C ARG A 55 3.12 -6.36 12.46
N THR A 56 4.37 -6.57 12.08
CA THR A 56 5.50 -6.50 13.01
C THR A 56 6.33 -5.24 12.83
N VAL A 57 6.43 -4.67 11.63
CA VAL A 57 7.32 -3.54 11.33
C VAL A 57 6.53 -2.27 11.01
N ALA A 58 5.55 -2.36 10.10
CA ALA A 58 4.77 -1.19 9.66
C ALA A 58 4.14 -0.37 10.80
N PRO A 59 3.60 -0.99 11.88
CA PRO A 59 3.05 -0.24 13.01
C PRO A 59 4.12 0.60 13.71
N TRP A 60 5.33 0.06 13.90
CA TRP A 60 6.43 0.79 14.52
C TRP A 60 7.00 1.88 13.61
N VAL A 61 7.01 1.66 12.29
CA VAL A 61 7.37 2.72 11.34
C VAL A 61 6.38 3.87 11.44
N ALA A 62 5.07 3.58 11.50
CA ALA A 62 4.05 4.61 11.66
C ALA A 62 4.15 5.32 13.02
N VAL A 63 4.42 4.60 14.10
CA VAL A 63 4.66 5.18 15.44
C VAL A 63 5.90 6.05 15.45
N GLY A 64 7.01 5.58 14.88
CA GLY A 64 8.24 6.37 14.73
C GLY A 64 8.02 7.63 13.90
N GLY A 65 7.26 7.53 12.81
CA GLY A 65 6.85 8.67 11.99
C GLY A 65 5.98 9.66 12.76
N ALA A 66 5.06 9.18 13.61
CA ALA A 66 4.28 10.04 14.49
C ALA A 66 5.14 10.76 15.52
N VAL A 67 6.13 10.09 16.13
CA VAL A 67 7.08 10.70 17.06
C VAL A 67 7.90 11.79 16.36
N LEU A 68 8.43 11.51 15.18
CA LEU A 68 9.13 12.52 14.38
C LEU A 68 8.21 13.70 14.01
N GLY A 69 6.95 13.42 13.66
CA GLY A 69 5.94 14.43 13.40
C GLY A 69 5.67 15.33 14.61
N LEU A 70 5.62 14.76 15.82
CA LEU A 70 5.51 15.54 17.07
C LEU A 70 6.73 16.42 17.31
N LEU A 71 7.94 15.96 16.98
CA LEU A 71 9.13 16.81 17.08
C LEU A 71 9.06 17.99 16.10
N VAL A 72 8.46 17.79 14.92
CA VAL A 72 8.22 18.87 13.93
C VAL A 72 7.21 19.90 14.44
N THR A 73 6.36 19.59 15.43
CA THR A 73 5.45 20.60 15.99
C THR A 73 6.11 21.56 16.99
N ILE A 74 7.31 21.24 17.50
CA ILE A 74 8.01 22.05 18.51
C ILE A 74 8.25 23.50 18.06
N PRO A 75 8.77 23.78 16.85
CA PRO A 75 8.98 25.16 16.40
C PRO A 75 7.69 25.99 16.39
N PHE A 76 6.56 25.40 15.98
CA PHE A 76 5.27 26.09 15.97
C PHE A 76 4.81 26.50 17.37
N TRP A 77 5.11 25.69 18.40
CA TRP A 77 4.88 26.05 19.79
C TRP A 77 5.78 27.20 20.26
N LEU A 78 7.05 27.18 19.86
CA LEU A 78 8.03 28.23 20.20
C LEU A 78 7.70 29.57 19.54
N GLU A 79 7.16 29.53 18.32
CA GLU A 79 6.76 30.71 17.54
C GLU A 79 5.36 31.24 17.92
N GLY A 80 4.67 30.59 18.87
CA GLY A 80 3.33 31.00 19.30
C GLY A 80 2.21 30.71 18.29
N GLN A 81 2.46 29.87 17.28
CA GLN A 81 1.47 29.44 16.29
C GLN A 81 0.55 28.34 16.85
N VAL A 82 -0.23 28.67 17.89
CA VAL A 82 -0.98 27.69 18.70
C VAL A 82 -1.96 26.86 17.87
N GLY A 83 -2.66 27.45 16.90
CA GLY A 83 -3.64 26.73 16.07
C GLY A 83 -3.02 25.59 15.25
N PRO A 84 -2.06 25.86 14.35
CA PRO A 84 -1.33 24.83 13.61
C PRO A 84 -0.62 23.83 14.53
N ALA A 85 0.03 24.31 15.61
CA ALA A 85 0.74 23.46 16.55
C ALA A 85 -0.18 22.42 17.20
N LEU A 86 -1.34 22.85 17.69
CA LEU A 86 -2.32 21.98 18.33
C LEU A 86 -2.93 20.99 17.31
N GLY A 87 -3.30 21.47 16.12
CA GLY A 87 -3.86 20.61 15.07
C GLY A 87 -2.91 19.49 14.64
N LEU A 88 -1.64 19.81 14.37
CA LEU A 88 -0.62 18.82 14.02
C LEU A 88 -0.31 17.88 15.19
N THR A 89 -0.25 18.40 16.41
CA THR A 89 -0.01 17.58 17.61
C THR A 89 -1.12 16.55 17.80
N VAL A 90 -2.38 16.96 17.71
CA VAL A 90 -3.53 16.04 17.79
C VAL A 90 -3.47 15.00 16.67
N LEU A 91 -3.19 15.41 15.44
CA LEU A 91 -3.05 14.50 14.30
C LEU A 91 -2.02 13.41 14.57
N PHE A 92 -0.81 13.78 15.00
CA PHE A 92 0.26 12.80 15.24
C PHE A 92 0.00 11.93 16.48
N VAL A 93 -0.62 12.48 17.54
CA VAL A 93 -1.05 11.67 18.70
C VAL A 93 -2.10 10.64 18.30
N VAL A 94 -3.12 11.05 17.52
CA VAL A 94 -4.16 10.14 17.03
C VAL A 94 -3.57 9.09 16.10
N LEU A 95 -2.64 9.47 15.21
CA LEU A 95 -2.01 8.53 14.28
C LEU A 95 -1.12 7.52 15.02
N GLY A 96 -0.24 7.98 15.90
CA GLY A 96 0.66 7.13 16.67
C GLY A 96 -0.06 6.27 17.70
N GLY A 97 -0.89 6.89 18.54
CA GLY A 97 -1.69 6.20 19.55
C GLY A 97 -2.73 5.27 18.93
N GLY A 98 -3.42 5.71 17.88
CA GLY A 98 -4.36 4.89 17.12
C GLY A 98 -3.70 3.69 16.48
N MET A 99 -2.49 3.84 15.90
CA MET A 99 -1.73 2.72 15.35
C MET A 99 -1.30 1.72 16.44
N LEU A 100 -0.84 2.20 17.61
CA LEU A 100 -0.48 1.33 18.74
C LEU A 100 -1.69 0.53 19.23
N LEU A 101 -2.84 1.20 19.41
CA LEU A 101 -4.08 0.54 19.80
C LEU A 101 -4.52 -0.47 18.75
N PHE A 102 -4.48 -0.12 17.47
CA PHE A 102 -4.82 -1.02 16.37
C PHE A 102 -3.89 -2.23 16.31
N TRP A 103 -2.59 -2.02 16.55
CA TRP A 103 -1.64 -3.12 16.63
C TRP A 103 -1.93 -4.05 17.81
N ALA A 104 -2.12 -3.47 19.00
CA ALA A 104 -2.34 -4.20 20.24
C ALA A 104 -3.67 -4.98 20.24
N THR A 105 -4.71 -4.42 19.63
CA THR A 105 -6.04 -5.04 19.62
C THR A 105 -6.26 -5.95 18.41
N VAL A 106 -5.76 -5.58 17.23
CA VAL A 106 -6.07 -6.27 15.97
C VAL A 106 -4.85 -6.99 15.41
N LEU A 107 -3.78 -6.27 15.07
CA LEU A 107 -2.71 -6.83 14.24
C LEU A 107 -1.92 -7.93 14.95
N ARG A 108 -1.61 -7.77 16.24
CA ARG A 108 -0.80 -8.77 16.98
C ARG A 108 -1.44 -10.16 16.97
N HIS A 109 -2.77 -10.23 16.95
CA HIS A 109 -3.54 -11.47 16.97
C HIS A 109 -3.67 -12.15 15.59
N ARG A 110 -3.24 -11.49 14.50
CA ARG A 110 -3.25 -12.03 13.12
C ARG A 110 -2.00 -12.85 12.79
N GLY A 111 -1.41 -13.51 13.78
CA GLY A 111 -0.15 -14.25 13.64
C GLY A 111 -0.26 -15.60 12.93
N PRO A 112 0.89 -16.31 12.73
CA PRO A 112 0.90 -17.73 12.39
C PRO A 112 0.00 -18.52 13.34
N GLY A 113 -0.81 -19.43 12.79
CA GLY A 113 -1.75 -20.25 13.58
C GLY A 113 -3.05 -19.54 14.01
N SER A 114 -3.23 -18.26 13.68
CA SER A 114 -4.51 -17.57 13.95
C SER A 114 -5.60 -17.99 12.97
N ALA A 115 -6.85 -18.04 13.44
CA ALA A 115 -8.03 -18.28 12.60
C ALA A 115 -8.22 -17.21 11.51
N TRP A 116 -7.64 -16.02 11.69
CA TRP A 116 -7.61 -15.00 10.63
C TRP A 116 -6.68 -15.43 9.49
N ARG A 117 -5.48 -15.93 9.82
CA ARG A 117 -4.48 -16.31 8.82
C ARG A 117 -4.92 -17.52 7.99
N GLN A 118 -5.53 -18.51 8.63
CA GLN A 118 -6.10 -19.67 7.91
C GLN A 118 -7.15 -19.23 6.88
N ARG A 119 -8.09 -18.37 7.29
CA ARG A 119 -9.11 -17.81 6.38
C ARG A 119 -8.50 -17.01 5.22
N GLU A 120 -7.41 -16.29 5.47
CA GLU A 120 -6.72 -15.53 4.42
C GLU A 120 -5.97 -16.45 3.43
N ASP A 121 -5.33 -17.50 3.94
CA ASP A 121 -4.67 -18.53 3.12
C ASP A 121 -5.70 -19.29 2.27
N GLU A 122 -6.88 -19.62 2.82
CA GLU A 122 -8.00 -20.23 2.09
C GLU A 122 -8.52 -19.32 0.97
N ARG A 123 -8.82 -18.05 1.27
CA ARG A 123 -9.24 -17.06 0.25
C ARG A 123 -8.21 -16.91 -0.86
N THR A 124 -6.94 -16.95 -0.49
CA THR A 124 -5.82 -16.85 -1.43
C THR A 124 -5.76 -18.08 -2.34
N ALA A 125 -5.99 -19.27 -1.79
CA ALA A 125 -6.06 -20.51 -2.56
C ALA A 125 -7.27 -20.53 -3.50
N GLU A 126 -8.43 -20.07 -3.04
CA GLU A 126 -9.65 -19.93 -3.85
C GLU A 126 -9.45 -18.94 -5.00
N ALA A 127 -8.83 -17.78 -4.74
CA ALA A 127 -8.51 -16.80 -5.76
C ALA A 127 -7.56 -17.38 -6.83
N ASP A 128 -6.54 -18.14 -6.42
CA ASP A 128 -5.58 -18.76 -7.32
C ASP A 128 -6.22 -19.87 -8.18
N ALA A 129 -7.13 -20.65 -7.60
CA ALA A 129 -7.93 -21.65 -8.30
C ALA A 129 -8.90 -20.98 -9.29
N ALA A 130 -9.45 -19.83 -8.91
CA ALA A 130 -10.33 -19.04 -9.75
C ALA A 130 -9.59 -18.24 -10.85
N GLY A 131 -8.26 -18.14 -10.77
CA GLY A 131 -7.46 -17.34 -11.70
C GLY A 131 -7.67 -15.84 -11.55
N ARG A 132 -7.98 -15.38 -10.32
CA ARG A 132 -8.29 -13.99 -10.03
C ARG A 132 -7.02 -13.24 -9.59
N PRO A 133 -6.75 -12.05 -10.15
CA PRO A 133 -5.72 -11.16 -9.61
C PRO A 133 -6.05 -10.79 -8.16
N ARG A 134 -5.02 -10.77 -7.30
CA ARG A 134 -5.15 -10.54 -5.85
C ARG A 134 -4.41 -9.28 -5.37
N TRP A 135 -4.31 -8.28 -6.24
CA TRP A 135 -3.57 -7.04 -5.95
C TRP A 135 -4.18 -6.24 -4.80
N PHE A 136 -5.52 -6.28 -4.67
CA PHE A 136 -6.23 -5.66 -3.57
C PHE A 136 -7.10 -6.67 -2.84
N VAL A 137 -7.23 -6.47 -1.52
CA VAL A 137 -8.14 -7.24 -0.65
C VAL A 137 -9.59 -7.16 -1.14
N SER A 138 -9.97 -6.06 -1.78
CA SER A 138 -11.22 -5.92 -2.53
C SER A 138 -11.08 -4.81 -3.57
N VAL A 139 -11.92 -4.83 -4.61
CA VAL A 139 -12.03 -3.73 -5.58
C VAL A 139 -12.30 -2.40 -4.90
N LYS A 140 -13.13 -2.37 -3.85
CA LYS A 140 -13.41 -1.16 -3.06
C LYS A 140 -12.14 -0.61 -2.40
N ALA A 141 -11.29 -1.48 -1.84
CA ALA A 141 -10.01 -1.06 -1.26
C ALA A 141 -9.05 -0.53 -2.33
N GLY A 142 -9.03 -1.13 -3.53
CA GLY A 142 -8.26 -0.64 -4.67
C GLY A 142 -8.69 0.78 -5.09
N TRP A 143 -10.00 1.04 -5.20
CA TRP A 143 -10.53 2.36 -5.52
C TRP A 143 -10.18 3.41 -4.47
N TRP A 144 -10.32 3.08 -3.18
CA TRP A 144 -9.94 3.99 -2.09
C TRP A 144 -8.46 4.30 -2.09
N LEU A 145 -7.60 3.29 -2.24
CA LEU A 145 -6.15 3.46 -2.23
C LEU A 145 -5.67 4.26 -3.44
N SER A 146 -6.21 3.96 -4.63
CA SER A 146 -5.94 4.72 -5.85
C SER A 146 -6.40 6.17 -5.74
N GLY A 147 -7.61 6.40 -5.26
CA GLY A 147 -8.17 7.74 -5.07
C GLY A 147 -7.35 8.55 -4.07
N ALA A 148 -7.00 7.97 -2.92
CA ALA A 148 -6.18 8.61 -1.91
C ALA A 148 -4.79 8.98 -2.44
N MET A 149 -4.09 8.04 -3.09
CA MET A 149 -2.75 8.30 -3.64
C MET A 149 -2.79 9.35 -4.74
N THR A 150 -3.76 9.28 -5.66
CA THR A 150 -3.93 10.29 -6.71
C THR A 150 -4.23 11.66 -6.09
N ALA A 151 -5.12 11.75 -5.11
CA ALA A 151 -5.46 13.00 -4.44
C ALA A 151 -4.26 13.61 -3.70
N PHE A 152 -3.52 12.82 -2.91
CA PHE A 152 -2.30 13.29 -2.25
C PHE A 152 -1.24 13.72 -3.25
N GLY A 153 -1.03 12.95 -4.32
CA GLY A 153 -0.12 13.30 -5.39
C GLY A 153 -0.47 14.64 -6.03
N LEU A 154 -1.75 14.85 -6.36
CA LEU A 154 -2.24 16.11 -6.89
C LEU A 154 -2.05 17.26 -5.91
N VAL A 155 -2.32 17.09 -4.61
CA VAL A 155 -2.06 18.10 -3.59
C VAL A 155 -0.57 18.46 -3.57
N PHE A 156 0.33 17.46 -3.54
CA PHE A 156 1.76 17.69 -3.58
C PHE A 156 2.24 18.37 -4.87
N LEU A 157 1.58 18.16 -6.00
CA LEU A 157 1.89 18.82 -7.26
C LEU A 157 1.36 20.27 -7.30
N VAL A 158 0.13 20.49 -6.84
CA VAL A 158 -0.57 21.78 -6.94
C VAL A 158 -0.08 22.78 -5.91
N THR A 159 0.22 22.35 -4.67
CA THR A 159 0.65 23.27 -3.60
C THR A 159 1.89 24.08 -4.01
N PRO A 160 2.96 23.48 -4.54
CA PRO A 160 4.15 24.24 -4.94
C PRO A 160 3.89 25.11 -6.17
N MET A 161 3.08 24.66 -7.14
CA MET A 161 2.69 25.48 -8.29
C MET A 161 1.90 26.73 -7.84
N ALA A 162 1.05 26.60 -6.82
CA ALA A 162 0.30 27.72 -6.27
C ALA A 162 1.16 28.70 -5.45
N THR A 163 2.25 28.22 -4.83
CA THR A 163 3.17 29.06 -4.05
C THR A 163 4.41 29.51 -4.83
N GLY A 164 4.46 29.28 -6.15
CA GLY A 164 5.60 29.65 -7.01
C GLY A 164 6.87 28.81 -6.80
N GLY A 165 6.76 27.66 -6.16
CA GLY A 165 7.86 26.72 -5.94
C GLY A 165 7.99 25.68 -7.06
N GLU A 166 9.11 24.95 -7.05
CA GLU A 166 9.35 23.86 -8.01
C GLU A 166 8.42 22.67 -7.76
N VAL A 167 8.03 21.99 -8.84
CA VAL A 167 7.20 20.79 -8.76
C VAL A 167 7.97 19.67 -8.06
N PRO A 168 7.49 19.16 -6.91
CA PRO A 168 8.22 18.17 -6.15
C PRO A 168 8.10 16.83 -6.85
N VAL A 169 9.25 16.20 -7.07
CA VAL A 169 9.36 14.84 -7.62
C VAL A 169 8.47 13.85 -6.87
N ALA A 170 8.33 14.00 -5.55
CA ALA A 170 7.46 13.17 -4.73
C ALA A 170 5.99 13.22 -5.19
N GLY A 171 5.48 14.39 -5.57
CA GLY A 171 4.11 14.55 -6.07
C GLY A 171 3.87 13.80 -7.38
N ILE A 172 4.85 13.82 -8.29
CA ILE A 172 4.79 13.09 -9.57
C ILE A 172 4.72 11.59 -9.30
N ILE A 173 5.61 11.08 -8.45
CA ILE A 173 5.69 9.65 -8.12
C ILE A 173 4.39 9.17 -7.46
N VAL A 174 3.90 9.90 -6.45
CA VAL A 174 2.68 9.53 -5.72
C VAL A 174 1.47 9.52 -6.65
N THR A 175 1.37 10.50 -7.56
CA THR A 175 0.31 10.53 -8.59
C THR A 175 0.41 9.33 -9.54
N ALA A 176 1.61 9.03 -10.05
CA ALA A 176 1.83 7.90 -10.95
C ALA A 176 1.47 6.55 -10.29
N VAL A 177 1.81 6.38 -9.01
CA VAL A 177 1.40 5.20 -8.22
C VAL A 177 -0.12 5.13 -8.08
N GLY A 178 -0.78 6.25 -7.80
CA GLY A 178 -2.24 6.33 -7.72
C GLY A 178 -2.93 5.91 -9.03
N LEU A 179 -2.42 6.37 -10.16
CA LEU A 179 -2.88 5.98 -11.49
C LEU A 179 -2.61 4.50 -11.80
N LEU A 180 -1.46 3.97 -11.40
CA LEU A 180 -1.19 2.53 -11.53
C LEU A 180 -2.23 1.71 -10.75
N PHE A 181 -2.49 2.07 -9.49
CA PHE A 181 -3.51 1.39 -8.67
C PHE A 181 -4.91 1.47 -9.27
N LEU A 182 -5.23 2.59 -9.95
CA LEU A 182 -6.48 2.73 -10.68
C LEU A 182 -6.62 1.64 -11.75
N VAL A 183 -5.59 1.50 -12.59
CA VAL A 183 -5.56 0.49 -13.66
C VAL A 183 -5.70 -0.92 -13.09
N LEU A 184 -4.94 -1.24 -12.04
CA LEU A 184 -5.02 -2.55 -11.38
C LEU A 184 -6.41 -2.82 -10.83
N THR A 185 -7.05 -1.81 -10.23
CA THR A 185 -8.39 -1.93 -9.65
C THR A 185 -9.42 -2.22 -10.73
N VAL A 186 -9.35 -1.51 -11.86
CA VAL A 186 -10.24 -1.75 -13.02
C VAL A 186 -10.04 -3.15 -13.59
N VAL A 187 -8.79 -3.61 -13.70
CA VAL A 187 -8.49 -4.96 -14.19
C VAL A 187 -9.02 -6.03 -13.23
N GLN A 188 -8.83 -5.86 -11.91
CA GLN A 188 -9.38 -6.77 -10.91
C GLN A 188 -10.92 -6.78 -10.95
N GLN A 189 -11.57 -5.62 -11.03
CA GLN A 189 -13.03 -5.51 -11.15
C GLN A 189 -13.57 -6.24 -12.38
N ARG A 190 -12.89 -6.10 -13.53
CA ARG A 190 -13.27 -6.83 -14.76
C ARG A 190 -13.10 -8.34 -14.63
N ALA A 191 -12.07 -8.79 -13.90
CA ALA A 191 -11.86 -10.21 -13.65
C ALA A 191 -12.94 -10.78 -12.71
N GLU A 192 -13.39 -10.00 -11.73
CA GLU A 192 -14.47 -10.38 -10.81
C GLU A 192 -15.84 -10.42 -11.49
N ALA A 193 -16.14 -9.46 -12.37
CA ALA A 193 -17.45 -9.36 -13.05
C ALA A 193 -17.69 -10.40 -14.17
N ARG A 194 -16.66 -11.17 -14.57
CA ARG A 194 -16.77 -12.22 -15.61
C ARG A 194 -17.22 -13.58 -15.06
N ARG A 195 -17.59 -13.64 -13.78
CA ARG A 195 -18.14 -14.81 -13.09
C ARG A 195 -19.42 -14.40 -12.37
#